data_AF-A0A510DW99-F1
#
_entry.id   AF-A0A510DW99-F1
#
_cell.length_a   1.000
_cell.length_b   1.000
_cell.length_c   1.000
_cell.angle_alpha   90.00
_cell.angle_beta   90.00
_cell.angle_gamma   90.00
#
_symmetry.space_group_name_H-M   'P 1'
#
loop_
_entity.id
_entity.type
_entity.pdbx_description
1 polymer ?
#
loop_
_entity_poly.entity_id
_entity_poly.type
_entity_poly.pdbx_seq_one_letter_code
_entity_poly.pdbx_strand_id
1 'polypeptide(L)'
;MISISKVKINRKEEISSLSTYDGKNVSQVLGYLPSDIILAQSCYIFFRSIQYLNRMRVRSPEMFFLMLLTSSPQIKDAISSSKINIPGENYLIKCNSCRLSCDQDGVSPLTREDRIRLTLNAITFA
;
A
#
# COMPACT_ATOMS: atom_id res chain seq x y z
N MET A 1 7.32 -5.63 -9.42
CA MET A 1 6.44 -5.01 -10.45
C MET A 1 5.20 -4.46 -9.77
N ILE A 2 4.76 -3.26 -10.15
CA ILE A 2 3.54 -2.61 -9.64
C ILE A 2 2.52 -2.57 -10.77
N SER A 3 1.28 -2.98 -10.51
CA SER A 3 0.18 -2.88 -11.47
C SER A 3 -0.97 -2.11 -10.85
N ILE A 4 -1.56 -1.21 -11.62
CA ILE A 4 -2.65 -0.33 -11.19
C ILE A 4 -3.80 -0.51 -12.17
N SER A 5 -5.00 -0.71 -11.66
CA SER A 5 -6.21 -0.86 -12.47
C SER A 5 -7.38 -0.11 -11.83
N LYS A 6 -8.24 0.48 -12.66
CA LYS A 6 -9.50 1.05 -12.17
C LYS A 6 -10.50 -0.07 -11.94
N VAL A 7 -11.20 0.00 -10.81
CA VAL A 7 -12.24 -0.98 -10.43
C VAL A 7 -13.48 -0.24 -9.95
N LYS A 8 -14.66 -0.76 -10.30
CA LYS A 8 -15.93 -0.25 -9.81
C LYS A 8 -16.38 -1.12 -8.64
N ILE A 9 -16.61 -0.50 -7.48
CA ILE A 9 -17.05 -1.18 -6.27
C ILE A 9 -18.47 -0.75 -5.98
N ASN A 10 -19.37 -1.72 -5.79
CA ASN A 10 -20.77 -1.46 -5.51
C ASN A 10 -21.11 -1.75 -4.04
N ARG A 11 -20.40 -2.71 -3.42
CA ARG A 11 -20.62 -3.12 -2.03
C ARG A 11 -19.31 -3.30 -1.28
N LYS A 12 -19.38 -3.22 0.04
CA LYS A 12 -18.20 -3.25 0.93
C LYS A 12 -17.48 -4.60 0.90
N GLU A 13 -18.20 -5.70 0.68
CA GLU A 13 -17.66 -7.06 0.67
C GLU A 13 -16.69 -7.29 -0.49
N GLU A 14 -16.85 -6.54 -1.59
CA GLU A 14 -15.94 -6.58 -2.75
C GLU A 14 -14.55 -6.03 -2.40
N ILE A 15 -14.43 -5.16 -1.39
CA ILE A 15 -13.12 -4.66 -0.95
C ILE A 15 -12.32 -5.81 -0.36
N SER A 16 -12.93 -6.58 0.54
CA SER A 16 -12.27 -7.74 1.18
C SER A 16 -11.84 -8.83 0.20
N SER A 17 -12.54 -9.01 -0.92
CA SER A 17 -12.12 -9.98 -1.95
C SER A 17 -11.00 -9.45 -2.86
N LEU A 18 -10.86 -8.13 -2.97
CA LEU A 18 -9.82 -7.47 -3.78
C LEU A 18 -8.55 -7.16 -2.98
N SER A 19 -8.66 -7.02 -1.66
CA SER A 19 -7.55 -6.78 -0.74
C SER A 19 -7.01 -8.11 -0.25
N THR A 20 -5.96 -8.61 -0.91
CA THR A 20 -5.43 -9.97 -0.66
C THR A 20 -3.90 -10.00 -0.61
N TYR A 21 -3.36 -10.97 0.12
CA TYR A 21 -1.95 -11.35 0.09
C TYR A 21 -1.79 -12.88 -0.06
N ASP A 22 -1.00 -13.32 -1.05
CA ASP A 22 -0.79 -14.75 -1.36
C ASP A 22 0.64 -15.25 -1.05
N GLY A 23 1.46 -14.44 -0.37
CA GLY A 23 2.87 -14.73 -0.13
C GLY A 23 3.84 -14.12 -1.16
N LYS A 24 3.36 -13.76 -2.35
CA LYS A 24 4.15 -13.16 -3.43
C LYS A 24 3.54 -11.87 -3.96
N ASN A 25 2.24 -11.73 -3.91
CA ASN A 25 1.48 -10.59 -4.37
C ASN A 25 0.70 -10.02 -3.21
N VAL A 26 0.70 -8.69 -3.11
CA VAL A 26 -0.20 -7.97 -2.22
C VAL A 26 -1.04 -7.01 -3.05
N SER A 27 -2.30 -6.86 -2.66
CA SER A 27 -3.26 -6.01 -3.33
C SER A 27 -4.08 -5.21 -2.33
N GLN A 28 -4.42 -3.98 -2.71
CA GLN A 28 -5.23 -3.09 -1.89
C GLN A 28 -6.01 -2.11 -2.76
N VAL A 29 -7.16 -1.68 -2.24
CA VAL A 29 -8.05 -0.73 -2.91
C VAL A 29 -7.93 0.65 -2.24
N LEU A 30 -7.86 1.70 -3.06
CA LEU A 30 -7.96 3.10 -2.62
C LEU A 30 -8.94 3.86 -3.54
N GLY A 31 -9.62 4.87 -3.02
CA GLY A 31 -10.45 5.76 -3.85
C GLY A 31 -9.66 6.84 -4.58
N TYR A 32 -8.34 6.88 -4.41
CA TYR A 32 -7.42 7.78 -5.11
C TYR A 32 -6.18 7.03 -5.57
N LEU A 33 -5.45 7.61 -6.51
CA LEU A 33 -4.17 7.10 -6.98
C LEU A 33 -3.03 7.77 -6.20
N PRO A 34 -2.25 7.02 -5.38
CA PRO A 34 -1.05 7.57 -4.72
C PRO A 34 0.04 7.93 -5.74
N SER A 35 1.03 8.72 -5.32
CA SER A 35 2.21 9.01 -6.15
C SER A 35 3.04 7.75 -6.40
N ASP A 36 3.74 7.70 -7.54
CA ASP A 36 4.61 6.56 -7.90
C ASP A 36 5.66 6.27 -6.83
N ILE A 37 6.17 7.32 -6.16
CA ILE A 37 7.11 7.23 -5.05
C ILE A 37 6.50 6.45 -3.89
N ILE A 38 5.28 6.80 -3.47
CA ILE A 38 4.59 6.11 -2.37
C ILE A 38 4.30 4.67 -2.76
N LEU A 39 3.88 4.42 -4.00
CA LEU A 39 3.64 3.07 -4.49
C LEU A 39 4.92 2.23 -4.41
N ALA A 40 6.02 2.73 -4.98
CA ALA A 40 7.32 2.04 -4.98
C ALA A 40 7.82 1.74 -3.57
N GLN A 41 7.75 2.73 -2.67
CA GLN A 41 8.21 2.57 -1.29
C GLN A 41 7.31 1.65 -0.48
N SER A 42 6.00 1.76 -0.63
CA SER A 42 5.05 0.89 0.07
C SER A 42 5.26 -0.57 -0.35
N CYS A 43 5.40 -0.83 -1.65
CA CYS A 43 5.74 -2.17 -2.14
C CYS A 43 7.08 -2.66 -1.56
N TYR A 44 8.12 -1.82 -1.60
CA TYR A 44 9.46 -2.18 -1.11
C TYR A 44 9.46 -2.50 0.39
N ILE A 45 8.92 -1.60 1.21
CA ILE A 45 8.85 -1.76 2.67
C ILE A 45 8.02 -2.98 3.01
N PHE A 46 6.88 -3.17 2.34
CA PHE A 46 6.02 -4.33 2.57
C PHE A 46 6.80 -5.64 2.42
N PHE A 47 7.45 -5.88 1.27
CA PHE A 47 8.14 -7.15 1.03
C PHE A 47 9.43 -7.31 1.83
N ARG A 48 10.07 -6.23 2.29
CA ARG A 48 11.19 -6.29 3.22
C ARG A 48 10.77 -6.63 4.65
N SER A 49 9.59 -6.17 5.06
CA SER A 49 9.13 -6.24 6.44
C SER A 49 8.12 -7.36 6.71
N ILE A 50 7.52 -7.95 5.67
CA ILE A 50 6.43 -8.93 5.82
C ILE A 50 6.83 -10.18 6.62
N GLN A 51 8.08 -10.60 6.52
CA GLN A 51 8.61 -11.73 7.31
C GLN A 51 8.66 -11.46 8.83
N TYR A 52 8.63 -10.18 9.23
CA TYR A 52 8.64 -9.75 10.62
C TYR A 52 7.24 -9.36 11.14
N LEU A 53 6.20 -9.57 10.34
CA LEU A 53 4.83 -9.14 10.67
C LEU A 53 4.32 -9.76 12.00
N ASN A 54 4.78 -10.96 12.35
CA ASN A 54 4.47 -11.60 13.63
C ASN A 54 4.97 -10.82 14.87
N ARG A 55 5.97 -9.96 14.69
CA ARG A 55 6.52 -9.08 15.73
C ARG A 55 5.88 -7.68 15.71
N MET A 56 5.10 -7.36 14.69
CA MET A 56 4.44 -6.07 14.54
C MET A 56 3.07 -6.04 15.23
N ARG A 57 2.60 -4.83 15.53
CA ARG A 57 1.26 -4.60 16.09
C ARG A 57 0.14 -5.05 15.15
N VAL A 58 0.36 -4.97 13.83
CA VAL A 58 -0.62 -5.29 12.79
C VAL A 58 -0.28 -6.64 12.19
N ARG A 59 -1.20 -7.60 12.30
CA ARG A 59 -0.97 -8.99 11.86
C ARG A 59 -1.56 -9.34 10.51
N SER A 60 -2.45 -8.51 9.96
CA SER A 60 -2.96 -8.69 8.59
C SER A 60 -1.98 -8.04 7.61
N PRO A 61 -1.41 -8.81 6.67
CA PRO A 61 -0.58 -8.29 5.58
C PRO A 61 -1.28 -7.18 4.78
N GLU A 62 -2.56 -7.38 4.46
CA GLU A 62 -3.36 -6.46 3.66
C GLU A 62 -3.55 -5.12 4.36
N MET A 63 -3.80 -5.16 5.68
CA MET A 63 -3.94 -3.94 6.49
C MET A 63 -2.60 -3.25 6.69
N PHE A 64 -1.51 -4.00 6.86
CA PHE A 64 -0.17 -3.42 6.90
C PHE A 64 0.15 -2.70 5.58
N PHE A 65 -0.17 -3.32 4.45
CA PHE A 65 0.03 -2.69 3.14
C PHE A 65 -0.84 -1.45 2.95
N LEU A 66 -2.10 -1.46 3.42
CA LEU A 66 -2.95 -0.26 3.42
C LEU A 66 -2.33 0.88 4.23
N MET A 67 -1.78 0.57 5.40
CA MET A 67 -1.14 1.57 6.26
C MET A 67 0.09 2.19 5.60
N LEU A 68 0.90 1.42 4.88
CA LEU A 68 2.02 1.95 4.11
C LEU A 68 1.56 2.90 3.00
N LEU A 69 0.57 2.48 2.21
CA LEU A 69 0.01 3.27 1.11
C LEU A 69 -0.62 4.58 1.58
N THR A 70 -1.25 4.57 2.75
CA THR A 70 -1.90 5.73 3.35
C THR A 70 -1.01 6.51 4.32
N SER A 71 0.24 6.04 4.54
CA SER A 71 1.19 6.59 5.50
C SER A 71 0.58 6.79 6.90
N SER A 72 -0.29 5.85 7.30
CA SER A 72 -1.11 5.96 8.50
C SER A 72 -0.60 5.03 9.60
N PRO A 73 -0.35 5.54 10.83
CA PRO A 73 0.22 4.74 11.91
C PRO A 73 -0.80 3.83 12.60
N GLN A 74 -2.09 4.06 12.36
CA GLN A 74 -3.17 3.25 12.92
C GLN A 74 -4.09 2.72 11.81
N ILE A 75 -4.62 1.51 12.04
CA ILE A 75 -5.55 0.85 11.12
C ILE A 75 -6.78 1.71 10.82
N LYS A 76 -7.36 2.34 11.86
CA LYS A 76 -8.55 3.19 11.71
C LYS A 76 -8.27 4.39 10.79
N ASP A 77 -7.11 5.01 10.97
CA ASP A 77 -6.69 6.18 10.19
C ASP A 77 -6.41 5.78 8.73
N ALA A 78 -5.83 4.59 8.52
CA ALA A 78 -5.60 4.03 7.20
C ALA A 78 -6.91 3.74 6.45
N ILE A 79 -7.90 3.16 7.13
CA ILE A 79 -9.23 2.93 6.55
C ILE A 79 -9.89 4.26 6.19
N SER A 80 -9.85 5.26 7.07
CA SER A 80 -10.43 6.58 6.79
C SER A 80 -9.70 7.28 5.64
N SER A 81 -8.37 7.18 5.59
CA SER A 81 -7.53 7.79 4.56
C SER A 81 -7.60 7.05 3.21
N SER A 82 -8.14 5.83 3.18
CA SER A 82 -8.31 5.07 1.93
C SER A 82 -9.27 5.75 0.94
N LYS A 83 -10.20 6.56 1.47
CA LYS A 83 -11.20 7.32 0.72
C LYS A 83 -11.96 6.48 -0.33
N ILE A 84 -12.18 5.20 -0.05
CA ILE A 84 -12.87 4.28 -0.98
C ILE A 84 -14.29 4.79 -1.24
N ASN A 85 -14.64 4.93 -2.52
CA ASN A 85 -15.95 5.34 -2.97
C ASN A 85 -16.87 4.12 -3.13
N ILE A 86 -17.99 4.10 -2.41
CA ILE A 86 -19.01 3.04 -2.50
C ILE A 86 -20.41 3.67 -2.55
N PRO A 87 -21.18 3.48 -3.64
CA PRO A 87 -20.76 2.90 -4.91
C PRO A 87 -19.85 3.86 -5.68
N GLY A 88 -18.83 3.35 -6.39
CA GLY A 88 -17.97 4.24 -7.18
C GLY A 88 -16.74 3.60 -7.83
N GLU A 89 -16.02 4.43 -8.58
CA GLU A 89 -14.72 4.10 -9.15
C GLU A 89 -13.62 4.24 -8.09
N ASN A 90 -12.71 3.28 -8.10
CA ASN A 90 -11.57 3.17 -7.20
C ASN A 90 -10.36 2.63 -7.97
N TYR A 91 -9.21 2.59 -7.31
CA TYR A 91 -7.95 2.06 -7.82
C TYR A 91 -7.58 0.78 -7.08
N LEU A 92 -7.38 -0.30 -7.81
CA LEU A 92 -6.78 -1.53 -7.33
C LEU A 92 -5.28 -1.49 -7.60
N ILE A 93 -4.52 -1.43 -6.51
CA ILE A 93 -3.06 -1.39 -6.50
C ILE A 93 -2.57 -2.79 -6.18
N LYS A 94 -1.69 -3.36 -7.02
CA LYS A 94 -1.03 -4.64 -6.75
C LYS A 94 0.48 -4.49 -6.83
N CYS A 95 1.17 -5.05 -5.86
CA CYS A 95 2.62 -5.20 -5.87
C CYS A 95 2.98 -6.68 -5.90
N ASN A 96 4.00 -7.02 -6.68
CA ASN A 96 4.60 -8.36 -6.69
C ASN A 96 6.02 -8.32 -6.09
N SER A 97 6.33 -9.36 -5.32
CA SER A 97 7.64 -9.79 -4.83
C SER A 97 8.58 -10.15 -5.99
N CYS A 98 8.95 -9.15 -6.79
CA CYS A 98 10.07 -9.32 -7.69
C CYS A 98 11.34 -9.31 -6.83
N ARG A 99 12.22 -10.30 -7.01
CA ARG A 99 13.54 -10.37 -6.40
C ARG A 99 14.39 -9.17 -6.85
N LEU A 100 14.26 -8.00 -6.22
CA LEU A 100 15.25 -6.90 -6.13
C LEU A 100 16.15 -6.59 -7.35
N SER A 101 15.71 -6.89 -8.56
CA SER A 101 16.33 -6.52 -9.84
C SER A 101 15.34 -5.70 -10.65
N CYS A 102 14.59 -4.83 -9.96
CA CYS A 102 13.87 -3.75 -10.63
C CYS A 102 14.86 -2.60 -10.64
N ASP A 103 15.56 -2.46 -11.75
CA ASP A 103 16.50 -1.37 -12.02
C ASP A 103 15.90 -0.02 -11.59
N GLN A 104 16.70 0.74 -10.85
CA GLN A 104 16.39 2.12 -10.48
C GLN A 104 16.62 3.03 -11.69
N ASP A 105 15.80 2.88 -12.73
CA ASP A 105 15.78 3.89 -13.78
C ASP A 105 14.86 5.04 -13.34
N GLY A 106 15.49 6.13 -12.89
CA GLY A 106 14.85 7.44 -12.72
C GLY A 106 14.18 7.66 -11.37
N VAL A 107 14.95 7.80 -10.31
CA VAL A 107 14.43 8.34 -9.03
C VAL A 107 14.10 9.82 -9.23
N SER A 108 12.84 10.12 -9.52
CA SER A 108 12.33 11.50 -9.47
C SER A 108 12.60 12.11 -8.07
N PRO A 109 13.00 13.38 -7.99
CA PRO A 109 13.31 14.01 -6.71
C PRO A 109 12.09 13.99 -5.77
N LEU A 110 12.29 13.45 -4.56
CA LEU A 110 11.26 13.35 -3.53
C LEU A 110 10.72 14.74 -3.17
N THR A 111 9.40 14.92 -3.26
CA THR A 111 8.74 16.13 -2.77
C THR A 111 8.81 16.22 -1.24
N ARG A 112 8.55 17.39 -0.67
CA ARG A 112 8.49 17.56 0.79
C ARG A 112 7.44 16.63 1.42
N GLU A 113 6.30 16.44 0.77
CA GLU A 113 5.24 15.54 1.25
C GLU A 113 5.68 14.08 1.23
N ASP A 114 6.36 13.65 0.15
CA ASP A 114 6.92 12.29 0.07
C ASP A 114 7.93 12.04 1.19
N ARG A 115 8.80 13.03 1.48
CA ARG A 115 9.78 12.95 2.57
C ARG A 115 9.09 12.83 3.94
N ILE A 116 8.02 13.59 4.18
CA ILE A 116 7.27 13.52 5.44
C ILE A 116 6.62 12.13 5.59
N ARG A 117 5.98 11.62 4.54
CA ARG A 117 5.35 10.29 4.53
C ARG A 117 6.36 9.17 4.77
N LEU A 118 7.54 9.29 4.15
CA LEU A 118 8.67 8.39 4.38
C LEU A 118 9.14 8.37 5.83
N THR A 119 9.33 9.55 6.42
CA THR A 119 9.72 9.68 7.83
C THR A 119 8.68 9.05 8.75
N LEU A 120 7.39 9.26 8.48
CA LEU A 120 6.32 8.65 9.27
C LEU A 120 6.35 7.12 9.17
N ASN A 121 6.56 6.57 7.98
CA ASN A 121 6.71 5.12 7.80
C ASN A 121 7.94 4.59 8.56
N ALA A 122 9.07 5.29 8.48
CA ALA A 122 10.29 4.90 9.20
C ALA A 122 10.10 4.93 10.72
N ILE A 123 9.45 5.95 11.28
CA ILE A 123 9.20 6.03 12.74
C ILE A 123 8.22 4.95 13.20
N THR A 124 7.20 4.66 12.40
CA THR A 124 6.10 3.76 12.79
C THR A 124 6.49 2.28 12.68
N PHE A 125 7.35 1.95 11.72
CA PHE A 125 7.66 0.56 11.37
C PHE A 125 9.16 0.21 11.40
N ALA A 126 9.99 1.07 12.03
CA ALA A 126 11.38 0.73 12.36
C ALA A 126 11.48 -0.34 13.46
#